data_AF-A0A382YRP5-F1
#
_entry.id   AF-A0A382YRP5-F1
#
_cell.length_a   1.000
_cell.length_b   1.000
_cell.length_c   1.000
_cell.angle_alpha   90.00
_cell.angle_beta   90.00
_cell.angle_gamma   90.00
#
_symmetry.space_group_name_H-M   'P 1'
#
loop_
_entity.id
_entity.type
_entity.pdbx_description
1 polymer ?
#
loop_
_entity_poly.entity_id
_entity_poly.type
_entity_poly.pdbx_seq_one_letter_code
_entity_poly.pdbx_strand_id
1 'polypeptide(L)'
;MHFGEKLDEDRFLALIDRAYEKGARTFMTADVYGQGASDEMLARGLAGKPRDSYCLVGAVGHDFYNGERAGSRGFPRFTDANLRTADDYADYLRMATEKELERCGAEHFDLLLLH
;
A
#
# COMPACT_ATOMS: atom_id res chain seq x y z
N MET A 1 15.12 -8.60 -2.19
CA MET A 1 16.21 -7.76 -1.69
C MET A 1 15.68 -7.01 -0.48
N HIS A 2 16.34 -7.14 0.67
CA HIS A 2 16.08 -6.25 1.81
C HIS A 2 17.16 -5.17 1.74
N PHE A 3 16.77 -3.96 1.35
CA PHE A 3 17.67 -2.81 1.40
C PHE A 3 17.53 -2.15 2.78
N GLY A 4 18.65 -1.89 3.44
CA GLY A 4 18.68 -1.17 4.72
C GLY A 4 18.47 -2.05 5.96
N GLU A 5 18.25 -1.37 7.08
CA GLU A 5 18.00 -1.94 8.40
C GLU A 5 16.49 -2.11 8.62
N LYS A 6 16.07 -3.16 9.33
CA LYS A 6 14.70 -3.23 9.83
C LYS A 6 14.50 -2.13 10.86
N LEU A 7 13.56 -1.22 10.61
CA LEU A 7 13.19 -0.17 11.55
C LEU A 7 12.15 -0.72 12.54
N ASP A 8 12.27 -0.32 13.79
CA ASP A 8 11.14 -0.38 14.73
C ASP A 8 10.09 0.68 14.35
N GLU A 9 8.90 0.52 14.92
CA GLU A 9 7.72 1.31 14.59
C GLU A 9 7.92 2.80 14.90
N ASP A 10 8.48 3.13 16.06
CA ASP A 10 8.70 4.51 16.48
C ASP A 10 9.70 5.22 15.56
N ARG A 11 10.80 4.55 15.19
CA ARG A 11 11.77 5.08 14.21
C ARG A 11 11.15 5.27 12.83
N PHE A 12 10.25 4.38 12.42
CA PHE A 12 9.57 4.50 11.13
C PHE A 12 8.63 5.71 11.10
N LEU A 13 7.81 5.91 12.15
CA LEU A 13 6.94 7.08 12.27
C LEU A 13 7.74 8.39 12.30
N ALA A 14 8.80 8.44 13.10
CA ALA A 14 9.69 9.59 13.17
C ALA A 14 10.38 9.89 11.82
N LEU A 15 10.63 8.87 10.99
CA LEU A 15 11.19 9.05 9.65
C LEU A 15 10.18 9.70 8.69
N ILE A 16 8.91 9.28 8.73
CA ILE A 16 7.84 9.90 7.92
C ILE A 16 7.69 11.38 8.29
N ASP A 17 7.63 11.68 9.59
CA ASP A 17 7.54 13.05 10.09
C ASP A 17 8.72 13.90 9.61
N ARG A 18 9.94 13.40 9.82
CA ARG A 18 11.16 14.10 9.39
C ARG A 18 11.21 14.28 7.87
N ALA A 19 10.80 13.29 7.08
CA ALA A 19 10.76 13.40 5.63
C ALA A 19 9.82 14.53 5.19
N TYR A 20 8.63 14.58 5.79
CA TYR A 20 7.67 15.65 5.55
C TYR A 20 8.22 17.02 5.97
N GLU A 21 8.82 17.14 7.15
CA GLU A 21 9.44 18.41 7.60
C GLU A 21 10.57 18.88 6.67
N LYS A 22 11.29 17.94 6.04
CA LYS A 22 12.37 18.22 5.09
C LYS A 22 11.91 18.46 3.65
N GLY A 23 10.59 18.46 3.40
CA GLY A 23 10.03 18.81 2.10
C GLY A 23 9.68 17.64 1.20
N ALA A 24 9.83 16.38 1.64
CA ALA A 24 9.31 15.25 0.90
C ALA A 24 7.78 15.32 0.87
N ARG A 25 7.18 15.13 -0.31
CA ARG A 25 5.73 15.23 -0.53
C ARG A 25 5.13 14.06 -1.28
N THR A 26 5.90 13.03 -1.61
CA THR A 26 5.36 11.81 -2.20
C THR A 26 5.59 10.68 -1.23
N PHE A 27 4.50 10.03 -0.83
CA PHE A 27 4.51 8.88 0.05
C PHE A 27 3.82 7.74 -0.67
N MET A 28 4.41 6.55 -0.61
CA MET A 28 3.91 5.39 -1.34
C MET A 28 3.82 4.15 -0.46
N THR A 29 2.81 3.34 -0.70
CA THR A 29 2.63 2.02 -0.11
C THR A 29 2.16 1.03 -1.18
N ALA A 30 2.01 -0.23 -0.78
CA ALA A 30 1.38 -1.26 -1.58
C ALA A 30 0.57 -2.15 -0.65
N ASP A 31 -0.64 -2.51 -1.07
CA ASP A 31 -1.61 -3.29 -0.28
C ASP A 31 -1.01 -4.55 0.36
N VAL A 32 -0.13 -5.23 -0.37
CA VAL A 32 0.52 -6.47 0.02
C VAL A 32 1.67 -6.29 1.04
N TYR A 33 2.19 -5.08 1.21
CA TYR A 33 3.33 -4.83 2.10
C TYR A 33 2.93 -5.03 3.57
N GLY A 34 3.50 -6.08 4.17
CA GLY A 34 3.10 -6.52 5.50
C GLY A 34 1.62 -6.96 5.56
N GLN A 35 1.01 -7.31 4.41
CA GLN A 35 -0.42 -7.64 4.30
C GLN A 35 -1.31 -6.51 4.86
N GLY A 36 -1.05 -5.28 4.44
CA GLY A 36 -1.77 -4.08 4.86
C GLY A 36 -1.16 -3.32 6.03
N ALA A 37 -0.23 -3.92 6.80
CA ALA A 37 0.40 -3.23 7.94
C ALA A 37 1.19 -1.97 7.53
N SER A 38 1.76 -1.97 6.32
CA SER A 38 2.46 -0.79 5.78
C SER A 38 1.50 0.39 5.57
N ASP A 39 0.28 0.12 5.09
CA ASP A 39 -0.75 1.13 4.84
C ASP A 39 -1.16 1.81 6.15
N GLU A 40 -1.41 1.01 7.18
CA GLU A 40 -1.79 1.50 8.52
C GLU A 40 -0.67 2.31 9.18
N MET A 41 0.59 1.86 9.04
CA MET A 41 1.74 2.61 9.53
C MET A 41 1.91 3.95 8.80
N LEU A 42 1.72 3.96 7.47
CA LEU A 42 1.79 5.18 6.69
C LEU A 42 0.67 6.16 7.07
N ALA A 43 -0.56 5.66 7.25
CA ALA A 43 -1.70 6.43 7.73
C ALA A 43 -1.39 7.13 9.07
N ARG A 44 -0.82 6.37 10.02
CA ARG A 44 -0.41 6.90 11.33
C ARG A 44 0.68 7.96 11.20
N GLY A 45 1.68 7.76 10.35
CA GLY A 45 2.76 8.73 10.14
C GLY A 45 2.32 10.00 9.43
N LEU A 46 1.26 9.95 8.62
CA LEU A 46 0.68 11.11 7.93
C LEU A 46 -0.51 11.74 8.69
N ALA A 47 -0.91 11.18 9.84
CA ALA A 47 -2.02 11.67 10.63
C ALA A 47 -1.81 13.15 11.02
N GLY A 48 -2.85 13.96 10.84
CA GLY A 48 -2.82 15.40 11.12
C GLY A 48 -2.13 16.27 10.06
N LYS A 49 -1.51 15.69 9.03
CA LYS A 49 -0.99 16.44 7.88
C LYS A 49 -2.13 16.73 6.88
N PRO A 50 -2.25 17.95 6.33
CA PRO A 50 -3.30 18.26 5.36
C PRO A 50 -3.22 17.34 4.14
N ARG A 51 -4.32 16.71 3.70
CA ARG A 51 -4.30 15.72 2.62
C ARG A 51 -3.82 16.28 1.28
N ASP A 52 -4.13 17.55 1.01
CA ASP A 52 -3.72 18.31 -0.17
C ASP A 52 -2.23 18.74 -0.14
N SER A 53 -1.57 18.60 1.01
CA SER A 53 -0.17 18.97 1.14
C SER A 53 0.80 17.93 0.58
N TYR A 54 0.36 16.69 0.34
CA TYR A 54 1.19 15.57 -0.14
C TYR A 54 0.47 14.73 -1.20
N CYS A 55 1.27 14.00 -1.98
CA CYS A 55 0.87 12.98 -2.94
C CYS A 55 0.94 11.59 -2.27
N LEU A 56 -0.17 10.87 -2.28
CA LEU A 56 -0.29 9.50 -1.81
C LEU A 56 -0.39 8.55 -3.00
N VAL A 57 0.55 7.62 -3.07
CA VAL A 57 0.62 6.61 -4.14
C VAL A 57 0.31 5.23 -3.56
N GLY A 58 -0.72 4.58 -4.09
CA GLY A 58 -1.07 3.20 -3.75
C GLY A 58 -0.59 2.24 -4.83
N ALA A 59 -0.42 0.96 -4.48
CA ALA A 59 -0.09 -0.07 -5.44
C ALA A 59 -0.82 -1.37 -5.10
N VAL A 60 -1.65 -1.84 -6.03
CA VAL A 60 -2.48 -3.04 -5.88
C VAL A 60 -2.14 -4.06 -6.95
N GLY A 61 -2.49 -5.33 -6.70
CA GLY A 61 -2.45 -6.37 -7.75
C GLY A 61 -1.78 -7.67 -7.34
N HIS A 62 -1.15 -7.74 -6.17
CA HIS A 62 -0.80 -9.02 -5.55
C HIS A 62 -1.94 -9.43 -4.62
N ASP A 63 -2.62 -10.52 -4.96
CA ASP A 63 -3.83 -10.94 -4.27
C ASP A 63 -3.53 -11.69 -2.98
N PHE A 64 -3.41 -10.93 -1.89
CA PHE A 64 -3.35 -11.46 -0.53
C PHE A 64 -4.71 -11.64 0.13
N TYR A 65 -5.80 -11.31 -0.59
CA TYR A 65 -7.17 -11.44 -0.09
C TYR A 65 -7.72 -12.84 -0.31
N ASN A 66 -7.46 -13.41 -1.49
CA ASN A 66 -7.96 -14.73 -1.89
C ASN A 66 -6.83 -15.70 -2.28
N GLY A 67 -5.63 -15.18 -2.55
CA GLY A 67 -4.48 -15.97 -2.95
C GLY A 67 -3.68 -16.51 -1.76
N GLU A 68 -3.10 -17.70 -1.94
CA GLU A 68 -2.14 -18.24 -1.00
C GLU A 68 -0.72 -17.77 -1.32
N ARG A 69 0.07 -17.45 -0.29
CA ARG A 69 1.44 -16.99 -0.47
C ARG A 69 2.33 -18.14 -0.95
N ALA A 70 2.82 -18.04 -2.19
CA ALA A 70 3.67 -19.04 -2.83
C ALA A 70 5.15 -18.91 -2.44
N GLY A 71 5.45 -18.93 -1.14
CA GLY A 71 6.81 -18.87 -0.61
C GLY A 71 7.55 -17.60 -1.04
N SER A 72 8.67 -17.75 -1.75
CA SER A 72 9.47 -16.62 -2.26
C SER A 72 8.83 -15.89 -3.44
N ARG A 73 7.87 -16.51 -4.14
CA ARG A 73 7.15 -15.88 -5.26
C ARG A 73 6.10 -14.86 -4.81
N GLY A 74 5.82 -14.78 -3.51
CA GLY A 74 4.82 -13.87 -2.96
C GLY A 74 3.39 -14.35 -3.24
N PHE A 75 2.44 -13.42 -3.19
CA PHE A 75 1.04 -13.69 -3.53
C PHE A 75 0.86 -13.72 -5.05
N PRO A 76 -0.08 -14.54 -5.56
CA PRO A 76 -0.42 -14.54 -6.98
C PRO A 76 -0.88 -13.15 -7.44
N ARG A 77 -0.74 -12.87 -8.73
CA ARG A 77 -1.22 -11.62 -9.31
C ARG A 77 -2.73 -11.66 -9.43
N PHE A 78 -3.37 -10.49 -9.47
CA PHE A 78 -4.80 -10.41 -9.66
C PHE A 78 -5.28 -11.05 -10.96
N THR A 79 -4.38 -11.14 -11.95
CA THR A 79 -4.60 -11.78 -13.24
C THR A 79 -4.35 -13.29 -13.26
N ASP A 80 -4.07 -13.92 -12.11
CA ASP A 80 -3.86 -15.37 -12.04
C ASP A 80 -5.16 -16.10 -12.43
N ALA A 81 -5.07 -16.93 -13.46
CA ALA A 81 -6.21 -17.67 -14.02
C ALA A 81 -6.80 -18.70 -13.05
N ASN A 82 -6.06 -19.09 -12.00
CA ASN A 82 -6.58 -19.99 -10.96
C ASN A 82 -7.45 -19.24 -9.94
N LEU A 83 -7.40 -17.90 -9.90
CA LEU A 83 -8.16 -17.09 -8.96
C LEU A 83 -9.43 -16.52 -9.59
N ARG A 84 -9.33 -16.02 -10.83
CA ARG A 84 -10.43 -15.30 -11.47
C ARG A 84 -10.25 -15.19 -12.98
N THR A 85 -11.33 -14.82 -13.66
CA THR A 85 -11.33 -14.53 -15.10
C THR A 85 -11.06 -13.03 -15.36
N ALA A 86 -10.83 -12.67 -16.63
CA ALA A 86 -10.60 -11.28 -17.01
C ALA A 86 -11.78 -10.35 -16.70
N ASP A 87 -13.01 -10.87 -16.71
CA ASP A 87 -14.21 -10.11 -16.40
C ASP A 87 -14.25 -9.68 -14.91
N ASP A 88 -13.58 -10.42 -14.03
CA ASP A 88 -13.54 -10.16 -12.59
C ASP A 88 -12.40 -9.20 -12.17
N TYR A 89 -11.53 -8.80 -13.10
CA TYR A 89 -10.36 -7.97 -12.79
C TYR A 89 -10.74 -6.60 -12.26
N ALA A 90 -11.77 -5.97 -12.85
CA ALA A 90 -12.23 -4.65 -12.45
C ALA A 90 -12.77 -4.66 -11.00
N ASP A 91 -13.54 -5.69 -10.64
CA ASP A 91 -14.11 -5.84 -9.31
C ASP A 91 -13.03 -6.12 -8.26
N TYR A 92 -12.03 -6.95 -8.60
CA TYR A 92 -10.87 -7.13 -7.73
C TYR A 92 -10.13 -5.82 -7.49
N LEU A 93 -9.79 -5.08 -8.55
CA LEU A 93 -9.02 -3.84 -8.43
C LEU A 93 -9.79 -2.79 -7.63
N ARG A 94 -11.11 -2.69 -7.82
CA ARG A 94 -11.97 -1.83 -7.01
C ARG A 94 -11.90 -2.21 -5.53
N MET A 95 -12.14 -3.47 -5.22
CA MET A 95 -12.13 -3.98 -3.84
C MET A 95 -10.76 -3.77 -3.17
N ALA A 96 -9.67 -4.13 -3.85
CA ALA A 96 -8.32 -3.96 -3.32
C ALA A 96 -8.00 -2.48 -3.05
N THR A 97 -8.35 -1.60 -3.99
CA THR A 97 -8.14 -0.15 -3.85
C THR A 97 -8.95 0.42 -2.68
N GLU A 98 -10.23 0.06 -2.55
CA GLU A 98 -11.10 0.53 -1.46
C GLU A 98 -10.56 0.08 -0.10
N LYS A 99 -10.11 -1.17 0.01
CA LYS A 99 -9.49 -1.69 1.25
C LYS A 99 -8.15 -1.03 1.56
N GLU A 100 -7.32 -0.72 0.56
CA GLU A 100 -6.05 -0.02 0.77
C GLU A 100 -6.30 1.43 1.22
N LEU A 101 -7.27 2.12 0.62
CA LEU A 101 -7.72 3.46 1.02
C LEU A 101 -8.25 3.48 2.46
N GLU A 102 -9.05 2.49 2.84
CA GLU A 102 -9.54 2.31 4.22
C GLU A 102 -8.38 2.22 5.21
N ARG A 103 -7.39 1.36 4.95
CA ARG A 103 -6.20 1.24 5.81
C ARG A 103 -5.33 2.50 5.82
N CYS A 104 -5.24 3.20 4.67
CA CYS A 104 -4.53 4.47 4.56
C CYS A 104 -5.26 5.63 5.25
N GLY A 105 -6.53 5.48 5.63
CA GLY A 105 -7.37 6.56 6.14
C GLY A 105 -7.58 7.69 5.13
N ALA A 106 -7.64 7.36 3.83
CA ALA A 106 -7.73 8.33 2.74
C ALA A 106 -8.94 8.06 1.83
N GLU A 107 -9.47 9.10 1.19
CA GLU A 107 -10.61 8.97 0.27
C GLU A 107 -10.17 8.72 -1.18
N HIS A 108 -8.91 9.03 -1.52
CA HIS A 108 -8.35 8.86 -2.85
C HIS A 108 -6.82 8.72 -2.83
N PHE A 109 -6.30 8.08 -3.86
CA PHE A 109 -4.89 8.11 -4.24
C PHE A 109 -4.66 9.18 -5.30
N ASP A 110 -3.51 9.85 -5.25
CA ASP A 110 -3.06 10.75 -6.32
C ASP A 110 -2.55 9.96 -7.53
N LEU A 111 -2.07 8.74 -7.27
CA LEU A 111 -1.67 7.76 -8.27
C LEU A 111 -1.92 6.35 -7.73
N LEU A 112 -2.57 5.52 -8.53
CA LEU A 112 -2.70 4.10 -8.28
C LEU A 112 -1.87 3.32 -9.29
N LEU A 113 -1.00 2.43 -8.81
CA LEU A 113 -0.17 1.57 -9.62
C LEU A 113 -0.73 0.14 -9.65
N LEU A 114 -0.61 -0.52 -10.79
CA LEU A 114 -0.64 -1.97 -10.85
C LEU A 114 0.75 -2.45 -10.45
N HIS A 115 0.86 -2.89 -9.19
CA HIS A 115 2.06 -3.53 -8.67
C HIS A 115 2.33 -4.76 -9.50
#